data_AF-A0A453GPU7-F1
#
_entry.id   AF-A0A453GPU7-F1
#
_cell.length_a   1.000
_cell.length_b   1.000
_cell.length_c   1.000
_cell.angle_alpha   90.00
_cell.angle_beta   90.00
_cell.angle_gamma   90.00
#
_symmetry.space_group_name_H-M   'P 1'
#
loop_
_entity.id
_entity.type
_entity.pdbx_description
1 polymer ?
#
loop_
_entity_poly.entity_id
_entity_poly.type
_entity_poly.pdbx_seq_one_letter_code
_entity_poly.pdbx_strand_id
1 'polypeptide(L)'
;MNPKISDFGLAKIFSSNDIEGSTKRVVGTYGYMAPEYASEGIYSIKSDVFSFGVLLLEILSGKRNSGFHQYGDFLNLLGYVSIFYTLA
;
A
#
# COMPACT_ATOMS: atom_id res chain seq x y z
N MET A 1 22.97 2.97 6.42
CA MET A 1 21.76 2.94 7.28
C MET A 1 21.27 1.50 7.36
N ASN A 2 20.74 1.02 8.48
CA ASN A 2 20.20 -0.34 8.62
C ASN A 2 18.70 -0.27 9.00
N PRO A 3 17.78 -0.28 8.01
CA PRO A 3 16.36 -0.10 8.27
C PRO A 3 15.78 -1.31 9.01
N LYS A 4 14.83 -1.06 9.91
CA LYS A 4 14.11 -2.09 10.68
C LYS A 4 12.61 -1.82 10.56
N ILE A 5 11.83 -2.89 10.40
CA ILE A 5 10.36 -2.83 10.36
C ILE A 5 9.84 -2.91 11.80
N SER A 6 8.84 -2.08 12.12
CA SER A 6 8.16 -2.04 13.42
C SER A 6 6.65 -1.87 13.22
N ASP A 7 5.90 -1.81 14.33
CA ASP A 7 4.43 -1.67 14.36
C ASP A 7 3.65 -2.85 13.75
N PHE A 8 3.78 -4.02 14.38
CA PHE A 8 3.05 -5.24 14.00
C PHE A 8 1.64 -5.33 14.62
N GLY A 9 1.07 -4.23 15.13
CA GLY A 9 -0.23 -4.23 15.81
C GLY A 9 -1.41 -4.67 14.94
N LEU A 10 -1.27 -4.53 13.62
CA LEU A 10 -2.25 -4.98 12.62
C LEU A 10 -1.85 -6.27 11.90
N ALA A 11 -0.68 -6.84 12.20
CA ALA A 11 -0.16 -8.02 11.51
C ALA A 11 -1.06 -9.24 11.72
N LYS A 12 -1.24 -10.03 10.67
CA LYS A 12 -2.03 -11.26 10.67
C LYS A 12 -1.10 -12.46 10.51
N ILE A 13 -1.28 -13.48 11.35
CA ILE A 13 -0.55 -14.74 11.25
C ILE A 13 -1.36 -15.67 10.35
N PHE A 14 -0.69 -16.27 9.38
CA PHE A 14 -1.27 -17.27 8.48
C PHE A 14 -0.87 -18.68 8.89
N SER A 15 -1.73 -19.66 8.60
CA SER A 15 -1.32 -21.07 8.54
C SER A 15 -0.35 -21.28 7.38
N SER A 16 0.49 -22.30 7.42
CA SER A 16 1.45 -22.59 6.34
C SER A 16 0.81 -22.80 4.96
N ASN A 17 -0.48 -23.10 4.90
CA ASN A 17 -1.22 -23.38 3.67
C ASN A 17 -2.12 -22.22 3.22
N ASP A 18 -2.26 -21.17 4.02
CA ASP A 18 -3.12 -20.05 3.69
C ASP A 18 -2.34 -19.02 2.88
N ILE A 19 -2.82 -18.71 1.68
CA ILE A 19 -2.21 -17.72 0.78
C ILE A 19 -2.84 -16.32 0.96
N GLU A 20 -4.04 -16.25 1.51
CA GLU A 20 -4.82 -15.04 1.76
C GLU A 20 -5.86 -15.27 2.86
N GLY A 21 -6.39 -14.19 3.41
CA GLY A 21 -7.45 -14.19 4.42
C GLY A 21 -8.36 -12.99 4.23
N SER A 22 -9.47 -12.93 4.97
CA SER A 22 -10.42 -11.82 4.91
C SER A 22 -10.83 -11.30 6.28
N THR A 23 -11.13 -10.01 6.37
CA THR A 23 -11.58 -9.35 7.59
C THR A 23 -12.77 -8.44 7.30
N LYS A 24 -13.74 -8.42 8.22
CA LYS A 24 -14.84 -7.44 8.19
C LYS A 24 -14.42 -6.05 8.66
N ARG A 25 -13.28 -5.96 9.36
CA ARG A 25 -12.73 -4.71 9.89
C ARG A 25 -11.50 -4.35 9.09
N VAL A 26 -11.67 -3.43 8.14
CA VAL A 26 -10.59 -2.82 7.37
C VAL A 26 -9.96 -1.71 8.20
N VAL A 27 -8.67 -1.85 8.48
CA VAL A 27 -7.85 -0.87 9.19
C VAL A 27 -6.47 -0.81 8.56
N GLY A 28 -5.93 0.39 8.39
CA GLY A 28 -4.63 0.64 7.77
C GLY A 28 -4.45 2.11 7.41
N THR A 29 -3.31 2.44 6.80
CA THR A 29 -3.00 3.81 6.37
C THR A 29 -3.50 4.06 4.95
N TYR A 30 -4.40 5.03 4.80
CA TYR A 30 -4.91 5.44 3.48
C TYR A 30 -3.79 5.80 2.50
N GLY A 31 -3.95 5.41 1.24
CA GLY A 31 -2.95 5.60 0.19
C GLY A 31 -1.88 4.51 0.12
N TYR A 32 -1.73 3.69 1.16
CA TYR A 32 -0.83 2.53 1.15
C TYR A 32 -1.60 1.19 1.08
N MET A 33 -2.86 1.16 1.52
CA MET A 33 -3.68 -0.04 1.47
C MET A 33 -3.90 -0.52 0.03
N ALA A 34 -3.71 -1.82 -0.19
CA ALA A 34 -4.05 -2.48 -1.45
C ALA A 34 -5.56 -2.36 -1.74
N PRO A 35 -5.95 -2.20 -3.01
CA PRO A 35 -7.35 -1.99 -3.37
C PRO A 35 -8.24 -3.16 -2.90
N GLU A 36 -7.81 -4.40 -3.07
CA GLU A 36 -8.53 -5.61 -2.63
C GLU A 36 -8.73 -5.67 -1.10
N TYR A 37 -7.78 -5.13 -0.33
CA TYR A 37 -7.92 -5.01 1.12
C TYR A 37 -8.88 -3.88 1.50
N ALA A 38 -8.81 -2.76 0.79
CA ALA A 38 -9.64 -1.60 1.06
C ALA A 38 -11.12 -1.81 0.69
N SER A 39 -11.40 -2.52 -0.41
CA SER A 39 -12.76 -2.78 -0.90
C SER A 39 -13.42 -3.98 -0.23
N GLU A 40 -12.68 -5.09 -0.11
CA GLU A 40 -13.23 -6.40 0.24
C GLU A 40 -12.67 -6.95 1.55
N GLY A 41 -11.69 -6.28 2.16
CA GLY A 41 -11.04 -6.74 3.37
C GLY A 41 -10.15 -7.97 3.16
N ILE A 42 -9.75 -8.25 1.92
CA ILE A 42 -8.88 -9.37 1.55
C ILE A 42 -7.43 -8.96 1.82
N TYR A 43 -6.73 -9.70 2.68
CA TYR A 43 -5.32 -9.47 2.99
C TYR A 43 -4.48 -10.70 2.64
N SER A 44 -3.26 -10.44 2.15
CA SER A 44 -2.31 -11.47 1.76
C SER A 44 -0.89 -10.90 1.73
N ILE A 45 0.09 -11.73 1.39
CA ILE A 45 1.44 -11.24 1.07
C ILE A 45 1.39 -10.23 -0.08
N LYS A 46 0.44 -10.35 -1.02
CA LYS A 46 0.33 -9.41 -2.16
C LYS A 46 -0.14 -8.02 -1.73
N SER A 47 -1.03 -7.92 -0.74
CA SER A 47 -1.42 -6.62 -0.20
C SER A 47 -0.26 -5.91 0.50
N ASP A 48 0.66 -6.67 1.11
CA ASP A 48 1.90 -6.13 1.69
C ASP A 48 2.87 -5.65 0.59
N VAL A 49 3.00 -6.42 -0.50
CA VAL A 49 3.82 -6.05 -1.67
C VAL A 49 3.32 -4.74 -2.30
N PHE A 50 2.00 -4.57 -2.45
CA PHE A 50 1.41 -3.31 -2.93
C PHE A 50 1.80 -2.13 -2.04
N SER A 51 1.60 -2.28 -0.72
CA SER A 51 1.91 -1.25 0.27
C SER A 51 3.39 -0.86 0.26
N PHE A 52 4.27 -1.86 0.11
CA PHE A 52 5.71 -1.64 -0.06
C PHE A 52 6.05 -0.91 -1.35
N GLY A 53 5.36 -1.20 -2.45
CA GLY A 53 5.52 -0.47 -3.72
C GLY A 53 5.23 1.02 -3.58
N VAL A 54 4.16 1.39 -2.86
CA VAL A 54 3.85 2.79 -2.54
C VAL A 54 4.95 3.43 -1.70
N LEU A 55 5.45 2.75 -0.66
CA LEU A 55 6.57 3.24 0.15
C LEU A 55 7.84 3.44 -0.70
N LEU A 56 8.13 2.54 -1.62
CA LEU A 56 9.27 2.67 -2.52
C LEU A 56 9.13 3.91 -3.40
N LEU A 57 7.94 4.18 -3.96
CA LEU A 57 7.69 5.39 -4.72
C LEU A 57 7.88 6.65 -3.86
N GLU A 58 7.41 6.66 -2.61
CA GLU A 58 7.61 7.76 -1.67
C GLU A 58 9.11 8.02 -1.40
N ILE A 59 9.91 6.96 -1.22
CA ILE A 59 11.37 7.05 -1.04
C ILE A 59 12.04 7.61 -2.30
N LEU A 60 11.72 7.04 -3.47
CA LEU A 60 12.35 7.42 -4.74
C LEU A 60 11.98 8.85 -5.17
N SER A 61 10.74 9.26 -4.94
CA SER A 61 10.27 10.60 -5.26
C SER A 61 10.67 11.66 -4.23
N GLY A 62 11.03 11.23 -3.01
CA GLY A 62 11.28 12.12 -1.87
C GLY A 62 10.05 12.90 -1.41
N LYS A 63 8.85 12.50 -1.86
CA LYS A 63 7.59 13.22 -1.66
C LYS A 63 6.60 12.32 -0.94
N ARG A 64 5.91 12.89 0.05
CA ARG A 64 4.97 12.13 0.87
C ARG A 64 3.76 11.67 0.07
N ASN A 65 3.39 10.41 0.22
CA ASN A 65 2.16 9.84 -0.32
C ASN A 65 0.93 10.25 0.51
N SER A 66 1.13 10.53 1.81
CA SER A 66 0.11 11.00 2.74
C SER A 66 0.11 12.53 2.85
N GLY A 67 -0.80 13.14 2.11
CA GLY A 67 -1.11 14.56 2.24
C GLY A 67 -1.99 15.01 1.09
N PHE A 68 -2.78 16.07 1.31
CA PHE A 68 -3.45 16.83 0.26
C PHE A 68 -2.44 17.57 -0.66
N HIS A 69 -1.31 16.95 -0.98
CA HIS A 69 -0.39 17.41 -2.01
C HIS A 69 -0.97 16.94 -3.34
N GLN A 70 -1.68 17.85 -4.00
CA GLN A 70 -2.05 17.70 -5.40
C GLN A 70 -0.79 17.43 -6.22
N TYR A 71 -0.67 16.20 -6.72
CA TYR A 71 0.33 15.87 -7.73
C TYR A 71 -0.28 16.20 -9.10
N GLY A 72 -0.46 17.49 -9.37
CA GLY A 72 -1.36 17.93 -10.45
C GLY A 72 -2.80 17.50 -10.14
N ASP A 73 -3.44 16.77 -11.05
CA ASP A 73 -4.83 16.29 -10.90
C ASP A 73 -4.95 14.99 -10.06
N PHE A 74 -3.85 14.42 -9.54
CA PHE A 74 -3.85 13.13 -8.86
C PHE A 74 -3.89 13.25 -7.34
N LEU A 75 -4.73 12.40 -6.73
CA LEU A 75 -4.94 12.32 -5.28
C LEU A 75 -3.77 11.67 -4.51
N ASN A 76 -2.91 10.91 -5.20
CA ASN A 76 -1.74 10.25 -4.60
C ASN A 76 -0.66 9.93 -5.65
N LEU A 77 0.49 9.45 -5.16
CA LEU A 77 1.66 9.15 -6.00
C LEU A 77 1.42 7.98 -6.97
N LEU A 78 0.58 7.02 -6.58
CA LEU A 78 0.22 5.89 -7.42
C LEU A 78 -0.56 6.33 -8.66
N GLY A 79 -1.51 7.25 -8.50
CA GLY A 79 -2.23 7.88 -9.62
C GLY A 79 -1.28 8.62 -10.56
N TYR A 80 -0.37 9.42 -10.02
CA TYR A 80 0.62 10.16 -10.82
C TYR A 80 1.51 9.24 -11.65
N VAL A 81 1.99 8.13 -11.07
CA VAL A 81 2.87 7.18 -11.76
C VAL A 81 2.11 6.33 -12.78
N SER A 82 0.85 5.98 -12.51
CA SER A 82 0.03 5.13 -13.40
C SER A 82 -0.17 5.68 -14.81
N ILE A 83 -0.10 7.01 -14.99
CA ILE A 83 -0.17 7.65 -16.30
C ILE A 83 1.02 7.28 -17.18
N PHE A 84 2.22 7.24 -16.62
CA PHE A 84 3.41 6.90 -17.41
C PHE A 84 3.38 5.44 -17.89
N TYR A 85 2.72 4.55 -17.15
CA TYR A 85 2.50 3.16 -17.56
C TYR A 85 1.40 3.00 -18.62
N THR A 86 0.41 3.91 -18.65
CA THR A 86 -0.71 3.84 -19.61
C THR A 86 -0.33 4.47 -20.97
N LEU A 87 0.70 5.32 -20.98
CA LEU A 87 1.20 6.03 -22.16
C LEU A 87 2.44 5.37 -22.81
N ALA A 88 2.94 4.27 -22.26
CA ALA A 88 4.06 3.47 -22.79
C ALA A 88 3.55 2.16 -23.39
#